data_AF-A0ABD3MD07-F1
#
_entry.id   AF-A0ABD3MD07-F1
#
_cell.length_a   1.000
_cell.length_b   1.000
_cell.length_c   1.000
_cell.angle_alpha   90.00
_cell.angle_beta   90.00
_cell.angle_gamma   90.00
#
_symmetry.space_group_name_H-M   'P 1'
#
loop_
_entity.id
_entity.type
_entity.pdbx_description
1 polymer ?
#
loop_
_entity_poly.entity_id
_entity_poly.type
_entity_poly.pdbx_seq_one_letter_code
_entity_poly.pdbx_strand_id
1 'polypeptide(L)'
;MMCTLGVFGIIEFGQLSEIFVCIYMILFAFLLFSYELVWWTNNAKLNKNLRVNFGFMYGIRGRAAYLIFAAFLVIGLKADVRAAFLRYLTGGCYLGTGVIMLFLHYSKPDLLGVYEASTAGFGHDDINSPV
;
A
#
# COMPACT_ATOMS: atom_id res chain seq x y z
N MET A 1 4.76 -11.14 -0.52
CA MET A 1 5.31 -11.28 0.86
C MET A 1 4.31 -10.87 1.94
N MET A 2 3.61 -9.75 1.82
CA MET A 2 2.60 -9.34 2.83
C MET A 2 1.35 -10.25 2.87
N CYS A 3 0.79 -10.65 1.72
CA CYS A 3 -0.35 -11.57 1.65
C CYS A 3 -0.03 -12.96 2.24
N THR A 4 1.17 -13.50 1.94
CA THR A 4 1.62 -14.79 2.49
C THR A 4 1.75 -14.75 4.01
N LEU A 5 2.23 -13.64 4.59
CA LEU A 5 2.28 -13.45 6.04
C LEU A 5 0.88 -13.40 6.67
N GLY A 6 -0.09 -12.75 6.01
CA GLY A 6 -1.48 -12.74 6.47
C GLY A 6 -2.12 -14.13 6.47
N VAL A 7 -1.88 -14.93 5.42
CA VAL A 7 -2.40 -16.31 5.35
C VAL A 7 -1.74 -17.21 6.40
N PHE A 8 -0.42 -17.12 6.60
CA PHE A 8 0.25 -17.88 7.67
C PHE A 8 -0.25 -17.49 9.06
N GLY A 9 -0.50 -16.20 9.30
CA GLY A 9 -1.09 -15.74 10.55
C GLY A 9 -2.48 -16.32 10.82
N ILE A 10 -3.34 -16.46 9.80
CA ILE A 10 -4.66 -17.09 9.96
C ILE A 10 -4.56 -18.57 10.33
N ILE A 11 -3.53 -19.27 9.81
CA ILE A 11 -3.34 -20.71 10.05
C ILE A 11 -2.73 -20.97 11.44
N GLU A 12 -1.84 -20.10 11.92
CA GLU A 12 -1.12 -20.28 13.19
C GLU A 12 -1.87 -19.70 14.41
N PHE A 13 -2.73 -18.69 14.22
CA PHE A 13 -3.37 -17.99 15.35
C PHE A 13 -4.86 -18.34 15.52
N GLY A 14 -5.24 -18.69 16.75
CA GLY A 14 -6.63 -18.94 17.13
C GLY A 14 -7.36 -17.74 17.76
N GLN A 15 -6.66 -16.62 18.00
CA GLN A 15 -7.26 -15.43 18.62
C GLN A 15 -7.95 -14.55 17.56
N LEU A 16 -9.21 -14.20 17.81
CA LEU A 16 -10.01 -13.35 16.90
C LEU A 16 -9.31 -12.04 16.53
N SER A 17 -8.65 -11.39 17.49
CA SER A 17 -7.91 -10.13 17.26
C SER A 17 -6.80 -10.26 16.22
N GLU A 18 -6.06 -11.37 16.23
CA GLU A 18 -4.95 -11.61 15.31
C GLU A 18 -5.46 -11.97 13.91
N ILE A 19 -6.58 -12.69 13.84
CA ILE A 19 -7.28 -12.98 12.58
C ILE A 19 -7.76 -11.69 11.92
N PHE A 20 -8.32 -10.73 12.68
CA PHE A 20 -8.70 -9.43 12.15
C PHE A 20 -7.50 -8.68 11.53
N VAL A 21 -6.36 -8.65 12.23
CA VAL A 21 -5.13 -8.01 11.70
C VAL A 21 -4.68 -8.69 10.41
N CYS A 22 -4.71 -10.03 10.34
CA CYS A 22 -4.33 -10.78 9.15
C CYS A 22 -5.26 -10.51 7.95
N ILE A 23 -6.57 -10.39 8.19
CA ILE A 23 -7.54 -10.01 7.14
C ILE A 23 -7.20 -8.62 6.60
N TYR A 24 -6.88 -7.65 7.47
CA TYR A 24 -6.44 -6.33 7.03
C TYR A 24 -5.12 -6.40 6.23
N MET A 25 -4.17 -7.26 6.60
CA MET A 25 -2.95 -7.47 5.81
C MET A 25 -3.26 -7.91 4.38
N ILE A 26 -4.21 -8.83 4.21
CA ILE A 26 -4.60 -9.35 2.90
C ILE A 26 -5.30 -8.26 2.08
N LEU A 27 -6.23 -7.50 2.70
CA LEU A 27 -6.91 -6.38 2.05
C LEU A 27 -5.92 -5.30 1.59
N PHE A 28 -4.97 -4.92 2.44
CA PHE A 28 -3.96 -3.94 2.06
C PHE A 28 -3.00 -4.48 0.99
N ALA A 29 -2.59 -5.74 1.06
CA ALA A 29 -1.79 -6.35 0.00
C ALA A 29 -2.53 -6.35 -1.35
N PHE A 30 -3.83 -6.64 -1.36
CA PHE A 30 -4.67 -6.58 -2.56
C PHE A 30 -4.80 -5.16 -3.12
N LEU A 31 -4.92 -4.17 -2.24
CA LEU A 31 -4.96 -2.77 -2.63
C LEU A 31 -3.65 -2.32 -3.31
N LEU A 32 -2.50 -2.65 -2.70
CA LEU A 32 -1.18 -2.36 -3.28
C LEU A 32 -0.99 -3.08 -4.62
N PHE A 33 -1.43 -4.33 -4.71
CA PHE A 33 -1.38 -5.10 -5.95
C PHE A 33 -2.25 -4.46 -7.04
N SER A 34 -3.45 -4.01 -6.70
CA SER A 34 -4.36 -3.34 -7.64
C SER A 34 -3.77 -2.03 -8.16
N TYR A 35 -3.09 -1.26 -7.29
CA TYR A 35 -2.37 -0.05 -7.69
C TYR A 35 -1.22 -0.35 -8.65
N GLU A 36 -0.38 -1.35 -8.34
CA GLU A 36 0.73 -1.75 -9.21
C GLU A 36 0.22 -2.33 -10.54
N LEU A 37 -0.92 -3.02 -10.53
CA LEU A 37 -1.58 -3.54 -11.73
C LEU A 37 -2.08 -2.41 -12.63
N VAL A 38 -2.64 -1.34 -12.07
CA VAL A 38 -3.00 -0.13 -12.83
C VAL A 38 -1.75 0.50 -13.46
N TRP A 39 -0.64 0.53 -12.73
CA TRP A 39 0.64 1.03 -13.24
C TRP A 39 1.14 0.21 -14.43
N TRP A 40 1.05 -1.12 -14.37
CA TRP A 40 1.53 -2.00 -15.45
C TRP A 40 0.58 -2.03 -16.65
N THR A 41 -0.72 -2.19 -16.43
CA THR A 41 -1.69 -2.46 -17.49
C THR A 41 -2.33 -1.21 -18.09
N ASN A 42 -2.09 -0.04 -17.49
CA ASN A 42 -2.62 1.24 -17.94
C ASN A 42 -4.15 1.26 -18.19
N ASN A 43 -4.90 0.46 -17.43
CA ASN A 43 -6.33 0.25 -17.68
C ASN A 43 -7.17 1.40 -17.11
N ALA A 44 -7.76 2.20 -18.01
CA ALA A 44 -8.52 3.40 -17.70
C ALA A 44 -9.68 3.20 -16.69
N LYS A 45 -10.47 2.12 -16.83
CA LYS A 45 -11.62 1.87 -15.94
C LYS A 45 -11.21 1.55 -14.51
N LEU A 46 -10.16 0.73 -14.39
CA LEU A 46 -9.60 0.33 -13.10
C LEU A 46 -8.92 1.53 -12.42
N ASN A 47 -8.22 2.36 -13.20
CA ASN A 47 -7.61 3.60 -12.70
C ASN A 47 -8.67 4.58 -12.15
N LYS A 48 -9.77 4.81 -12.88
CA LYS A 48 -10.87 5.68 -12.42
C LYS A 48 -11.47 5.18 -11.10
N ASN A 49 -11.80 3.89 -11.01
CA ASN A 49 -12.43 3.36 -9.81
C ASN A 49 -11.48 3.37 -8.59
N LEU A 50 -10.19 3.11 -8.81
CA LEU A 50 -9.18 3.14 -7.76
C LEU A 50 -8.87 4.58 -7.31
N ARG A 51 -8.89 5.56 -8.21
CA ARG A 51 -8.67 6.97 -7.89
C ARG A 51 -9.84 7.62 -7.15
N VAL A 52 -11.08 7.20 -7.43
CA VAL A 52 -12.28 7.68 -6.71
C VAL A 52 -12.34 7.11 -5.29
N ASN A 53 -12.06 5.82 -5.11
CA ASN A 53 -12.17 5.16 -3.79
C ASN A 53 -10.89 5.26 -2.95
N PHE A 54 -9.72 5.23 -3.60
CA PHE A 54 -8.40 5.19 -2.97
C PHE A 54 -7.47 6.28 -3.52
N GLY A 55 -8.03 7.47 -3.78
CA GLY A 55 -7.29 8.63 -4.28
C GLY A 55 -6.08 9.04 -3.44
N PHE A 56 -6.07 8.70 -2.14
CA PHE A 56 -4.92 8.96 -1.27
C PHE A 56 -3.65 8.23 -1.73
N MET A 57 -3.75 7.09 -2.43
CA MET A 57 -2.59 6.34 -2.93
C MET A 57 -1.89 7.04 -4.09
N TYR A 58 -2.59 7.93 -4.80
CA TYR A 58 -2.03 8.68 -5.92
C TYR A 58 -1.21 9.89 -5.46
N GLY A 59 -1.48 10.37 -4.23
CA GLY A 59 -0.65 11.39 -3.60
C GLY A 59 0.55 10.79 -2.88
N ILE A 60 1.72 11.40 -3.01
CA ILE A 60 2.97 10.95 -2.36
C ILE A 60 2.81 10.88 -0.83
N ARG A 61 2.14 11.89 -0.23
CA ARG A 61 1.86 11.92 1.22
C ARG A 61 0.99 10.76 1.68
N GLY A 62 -0.09 10.49 0.94
CA GLY A 62 -1.04 9.40 1.29
C GLY A 62 -0.41 8.02 1.06
N ARG A 63 0.37 7.85 0.00
CA ARG A 63 1.15 6.63 -0.25
C ARG A 63 2.22 6.38 0.82
N ALA A 64 2.95 7.42 1.24
CA ALA A 64 3.94 7.31 2.30
C ALA A 64 3.29 6.92 3.64
N ALA A 65 2.20 7.59 4.03
CA ALA A 65 1.46 7.26 5.25
C ALA A 65 0.90 5.84 5.21
N TYR A 66 0.38 5.40 4.06
CA TYR A 66 -0.09 4.04 3.83
C TYR A 66 1.02 2.99 4.02
N LEU A 67 2.21 3.22 3.46
CA LEU A 67 3.34 2.28 3.58
C LEU A 67 3.83 2.19 5.03
N ILE A 68 3.89 3.32 5.75
CA ILE A 68 4.24 3.36 7.18
C ILE A 68 3.19 2.59 8.00
N PHE A 69 1.91 2.81 7.72
CA PHE A 69 0.82 2.12 8.39
C PHE A 69 0.87 0.61 8.15
N ALA A 70 1.04 0.18 6.89
CA ALA A 70 1.21 -1.22 6.53
C ALA A 70 2.44 -1.85 7.21
N ALA A 71 3.54 -1.11 7.37
CA ALA A 71 4.72 -1.58 8.08
C ALA A 71 4.44 -1.85 9.55
N PHE A 72 3.74 -0.95 10.24
CA PHE A 72 3.32 -1.18 11.64
C PHE A 72 2.38 -2.37 11.77
N LEU A 73 1.49 -2.56 10.80
CA LEU A 73 0.56 -3.69 10.77
C LEU A 73 1.30 -5.03 10.61
N VAL A 74 2.35 -5.09 9.77
CA VAL A 74 3.21 -6.27 9.61
C VAL A 74 4.07 -6.51 10.86
N ILE A 75 4.66 -5.47 11.44
CA ILE A 75 5.52 -5.58 12.64
C ILE A 75 4.70 -5.95 13.88
N GLY A 76 3.46 -5.46 13.97
CA GLY A 76 2.54 -5.67 15.09
C GLY A 76 1.96 -7.10 15.18
N LEU A 77 2.20 -7.95 14.19
CA LEU A 77 1.88 -9.38 14.29
C LEU A 77 2.71 -10.00 15.44
N LYS A 78 2.21 -10.98 16.20
CA LYS A 78 2.98 -11.59 17.31
C LYS A 78 4.18 -12.41 16.81
N ALA A 79 5.15 -12.63 17.71
CA ALA A 79 6.44 -13.26 17.43
C ALA A 79 6.37 -14.77 17.13
N ASP A 80 5.21 -15.40 17.31
CA ASP A 80 5.04 -16.86 17.14
C ASP A 80 4.98 -17.31 15.67
N VAL A 81 4.99 -16.40 14.71
CA VAL A 81 5.02 -16.78 13.29
C VAL A 81 6.40 -17.32 12.94
N ARG A 82 6.48 -18.55 12.42
CA ARG A 82 7.72 -19.21 11.97
C ARG A 82 8.59 -18.38 11.01
N ALA A 83 8.00 -17.34 10.40
CA ALA A 83 8.62 -16.42 9.46
C ALA A 83 9.00 -15.06 10.09
N ALA A 84 9.51 -15.04 11.32
CA ALA A 84 9.95 -13.81 11.99
C ALA A 84 10.90 -12.95 11.14
N PHE A 85 11.86 -13.59 10.45
CA PHE A 85 12.76 -12.90 9.51
C PHE A 85 12.00 -12.19 8.37
N LEU A 86 11.02 -12.88 7.77
CA LEU A 86 10.22 -12.35 6.66
C LEU A 86 9.34 -11.17 7.11
N ARG A 87 8.85 -11.21 8.35
CA ARG A 87 8.09 -10.13 8.97
C ARG A 87 8.93 -8.86 9.13
N TYR A 88 10.11 -8.99 9.74
CA TYR A 88 11.02 -7.86 9.94
C TYR A 88 11.56 -7.29 8.63
N LEU A 89 11.89 -8.14 7.65
CA LEU A 89 12.30 -7.70 6.32
C LEU A 89 11.17 -6.92 5.63
N THR A 90 9.97 -7.50 5.58
CA THR A 90 8.82 -6.89 4.89
C THR A 90 8.40 -5.57 5.56
N GLY A 91 8.30 -5.57 6.89
CA GLY A 91 8.00 -4.36 7.67
C GLY A 91 9.09 -3.30 7.54
N GLY A 92 10.36 -3.69 7.59
CA GLY A 92 11.50 -2.78 7.43
C GLY A 92 11.56 -2.15 6.04
N CYS A 93 11.32 -2.93 4.97
CA CYS A 93 11.26 -2.41 3.62
C CYS A 93 10.10 -1.41 3.43
N TYR A 94 8.90 -1.71 3.94
CA TYR A 94 7.77 -0.79 3.84
C TYR A 94 7.97 0.48 4.67
N LEU A 95 8.49 0.36 5.89
CA LEU A 95 8.78 1.51 6.74
C LEU A 95 9.87 2.40 6.13
N GLY A 96 10.97 1.79 5.68
CA GLY A 96 12.08 2.50 5.03
C GLY A 96 11.60 3.23 3.77
N THR A 97 10.84 2.55 2.91
CA THR A 97 10.30 3.17 1.69
C THR A 97 9.34 4.32 2.02
N GLY A 98 8.46 4.14 3.01
CA GLY A 98 7.52 5.18 3.45
C GLY A 98 8.22 6.41 4.04
N VAL A 99 9.22 6.21 4.91
CA VAL A 99 10.00 7.30 5.51
C VAL A 99 10.85 8.02 4.47
N ILE A 100 11.49 7.29 3.54
CA ILE A 100 12.26 7.89 2.45
C ILE A 100 11.35 8.71 1.53
N MET A 101 10.17 8.20 1.16
CA MET A 101 9.19 8.97 0.37
C MET A 101 8.76 10.25 1.09
N LEU A 102 8.52 10.19 2.39
CA LEU A 102 8.15 11.35 3.21
C LEU A 102 9.30 12.36 3.31
N PHE A 103 10.52 11.88 3.50
CA PHE A 103 11.72 12.70 3.58
C PHE A 103 12.03 13.40 2.25
N LEU A 104 11.88 12.70 1.12
CA LEU A 104 12.03 13.26 -0.22
C LEU A 104 10.97 14.34 -0.49
N HIS A 105 9.72 14.13 -0.02
CA HIS A 105 8.64 15.12 -0.14
C HIS A 105 8.97 16.44 0.53
N TYR A 106 9.61 16.40 1.70
CA TYR A 106 9.97 17.61 2.44
C TYR A 106 11.32 18.20 2.03
N SER A 107 12.28 17.38 1.60
CA SER A 107 13.64 17.85 1.28
C SER A 107 13.79 18.37 -0.14
N LYS A 108 13.04 17.82 -1.11
CA LYS A 108 13.09 18.25 -2.53
C LYS A 108 11.72 18.14 -3.18
N PRO A 109 10.84 19.14 -3.01
CA PRO A 109 9.51 19.14 -3.63
C PRO A 109 9.59 19.12 -5.17
N ASP A 110 10.65 19.66 -5.78
CA ASP A 110 10.83 19.72 -7.24
C ASP A 110 11.05 18.35 -7.92
N LEU A 111 11.66 17.38 -7.24
CA LEU A 111 11.88 16.03 -7.78
C LEU A 111 10.60 15.19 -7.81
N LEU A 112 9.61 15.56 -6.99
CA LEU A 112 8.35 14.86 -6.84
C LEU A 112 7.20 15.55 -7.58
N GLY A 113 7.38 16.80 -8.03
CA GLY A 113 6.48 17.46 -8.98
C GLY A 113 6.44 16.77 -10.34
N VAL A 114 7.52 16.05 -10.71
CA VAL A 114 7.60 15.22 -11.92
C VAL A 114 7.05 13.80 -11.68
N TYR A 115 6.82 13.41 -10.42
CA TYR A 115 6.19 12.13 -10.09
C TYR A 115 4.67 12.23 -10.28
N GLU A 116 4.24 12.36 -11.54
CA GLU A 116 2.86 12.15 -11.91
C GLU A 116 2.55 10.66 -11.77
N ALA A 117 1.69 10.32 -10.80
CA ALA A 117 1.13 8.98 -10.72
C ALA A 117 0.43 8.67 -12.06
N SER A 118 0.68 7.49 -12.64
CA SER A 118 0.20 7.10 -13.97
C SER A 118 -1.28 7.45 -14.12
N THR A 119 -1.52 8.53 -14.86
CA THR A 119 -2.86 9.06 -15.15
C THR A 119 -3.59 8.18 -16.14
N ALA A 120 -2.95 7.14 -16.70
CA ALA A 120 -3.46 6.38 -17.82
C ALA A 120 -4.03 7.22 -18.96
N GLY A 121 -3.49 8.43 -19.14
CA GLY A 121 -3.96 9.41 -20.13
C GLY A 121 -5.15 10.27 -19.69
N PHE A 122 -5.66 10.15 -18.47
CA PHE A 122 -6.72 11.05 -17.97
C PHE A 122 -6.16 12.41 -17.54
N GLY A 123 -6.67 13.46 -18.17
CA GLY A 123 -6.44 14.84 -17.77
C GLY A 123 -7.13 15.19 -16.44
N HIS A 124 -6.77 16.34 -15.86
CA HIS A 124 -7.35 16.84 -14.61
C HIS A 124 -8.89 17.00 -14.67
N ASP A 125 -9.44 17.14 -15.88
CA ASP A 125 -10.85 17.42 -16.14
C ASP A 125 -11.75 16.18 -16.25
N ASP A 126 -11.19 14.97 -16.44
CA ASP A 126 -11.99 13.74 -16.56
C ASP A 126 -12.41 13.15 -15.19
N ILE A 127 -11.88 13.73 -14.12
CA ILE A 127 -11.90 13.21 -12.75
C ILE A 127 -13.30 13.29 -12.12
N ASN A 128 -14.17 14.18 -12.60
CA ASN A 128 -15.48 14.47 -12.01
C ASN A 128 -16.69 14.09 -12.87
N SER A 129 -16.53 13.30 -13.93
CA SER A 129 -17.70 12.74 -14.62
C SER A 129 -18.26 11.57 -13.80
N PRO A 130 -19.46 11.69 -13.19
CA PRO A 130 -20.13 10.52 -12.63
C PRO A 130 -20.35 9.50 -13.76
N VAL A 131 -20.15 8.23 -13.43
CA VAL A 131 -20.46 7.11 -14.33
C VAL A 131 -21.97 7.02 -14.52
#